data_AF-A0A4Y8ABJ4-F1
#
_entry.id   AF-A0A4Y8ABJ4-F1
#
_cell.length_a   1.000
_cell.length_b   1.000
_cell.length_c   1.000
_cell.angle_alpha   90.00
_cell.angle_beta   90.00
_cell.angle_gamma   90.00
#
_symmetry.space_group_name_H-M   'P 1'
#
loop_
_entity.id
_entity.type
_entity.pdbx_description
1 polymer ?
#
loop_
_entity_poly.entity_id
_entity_poly.type
_entity_poly.pdbx_seq_one_letter_code
_entity_poly.pdbx_strand_id
1 'polypeptide(L)'
;MDYNVYLLATDPNNPCRDVIHSRDTGLKIRVFCLSEDRFMPSDNEIQLYGYANDKLYAFETINITADDALDVVGAIQWYADYIEFPEMEILPEDPRASSDIAM
;
A
#
# COMPACT_ATOMS: atom_id res chain seq x y z
N MET A 1 -22.78 -7.90 -1.50
CA MET A 1 -21.41 -7.49 -1.20
C MET A 1 -21.04 -6.54 -2.31
N ASP A 2 -20.98 -5.26 -2.01
CA ASP A 2 -20.64 -4.24 -3.00
C ASP A 2 -19.19 -4.46 -3.42
N TYR A 3 -18.98 -4.68 -4.73
CA TYR A 3 -17.64 -4.79 -5.28
C TYR A 3 -17.07 -3.37 -5.38
N ASN A 4 -16.24 -2.98 -4.41
CA ASN A 4 -15.46 -1.77 -4.51
C ASN A 4 -14.61 -1.85 -5.79
N VAL A 5 -14.81 -0.88 -6.69
CA VAL A 5 -14.02 -0.79 -7.92
C VAL A 5 -12.81 0.08 -7.67
N TYR A 6 -11.63 -0.47 -7.91
CA TYR A 6 -10.36 0.23 -7.79
C TYR A 6 -9.77 0.50 -9.18
N LEU A 7 -9.06 1.62 -9.29
CA LEU A 7 -8.30 2.03 -10.47
C LEU A 7 -6.83 2.20 -10.08
N LEU A 8 -5.94 1.83 -11.00
CA LEU A 8 -4.49 1.99 -10.81
C LEU A 8 -3.96 3.10 -11.72
N ALA A 9 -3.28 4.06 -11.12
CA ALA A 9 -2.47 5.04 -11.84
C ALA A 9 -1.00 4.69 -11.61
N THR A 10 -0.32 4.25 -12.66
CA THR A 10 1.10 3.85 -12.60
C THR A 10 1.99 4.97 -13.13
N ASP A 11 3.18 5.14 -12.54
CA ASP A 11 4.21 6.01 -13.11
C ASP A 11 4.94 5.27 -14.26
N PRO A 12 4.84 5.74 -15.52
CA PRO A 12 5.48 5.07 -16.65
C PRO A 12 7.02 5.08 -16.56
N ASN A 13 7.61 5.92 -15.72
CA ASN A 13 9.05 5.99 -15.52
C ASN A 13 9.51 5.27 -14.25
N ASN A 14 8.59 4.87 -13.36
CA ASN A 14 8.92 4.19 -12.12
C ASN A 14 7.84 3.15 -11.76
N PRO A 15 8.06 1.86 -12.06
CA PRO A 15 7.11 0.79 -11.77
C PRO A 15 6.94 0.51 -10.26
N CYS A 16 7.71 1.19 -9.42
CA CYS A 16 7.62 1.14 -7.97
C CYS A 16 6.88 2.34 -7.37
N ARG A 17 6.13 3.08 -8.19
CA ARG A 17 5.28 4.19 -7.78
C ARG A 17 3.93 4.10 -8.46
N ASP A 18 3.01 3.47 -7.76
CA ASP A 18 1.63 3.38 -8.18
C ASP A 18 0.72 4.12 -7.21
N VAL A 19 -0.46 4.52 -7.69
CA VAL A 19 -1.54 5.05 -6.88
C VAL A 19 -2.81 4.26 -7.14
N ILE A 20 -3.32 3.63 -6.09
CA ILE A 20 -4.61 2.95 -6.09
C ILE A 20 -5.67 4.01 -5.76
N HIS A 21 -6.74 4.05 -6.55
CA HIS A 21 -7.89 4.92 -6.37
C HIS A 21 -9.14 4.09 -6.16
N SER A 22 -9.85 4.32 -5.06
CA SER A 22 -11.24 3.86 -4.95
C SER A 22 -12.13 4.71 -5.87
N ARG A 23 -13.01 4.07 -6.63
CA ARG A 23 -13.99 4.77 -7.47
C ARG A 23 -15.12 5.36 -6.63
N ASP A 24 -15.55 4.60 -5.62
CA ASP A 24 -16.79 4.85 -4.89
C ASP A 24 -16.54 5.66 -3.61
N THR A 25 -15.28 5.75 -3.16
CA THR A 25 -14.86 6.50 -1.96
C THR A 25 -13.73 7.49 -2.25
N GLY A 26 -13.34 8.29 -1.24
CA GLY A 26 -12.24 9.25 -1.35
C GLY A 26 -10.86 8.59 -1.27
N LEU A 27 -10.81 7.31 -0.91
CA LEU A 27 -9.60 6.55 -0.64
C LEU A 27 -8.62 6.56 -1.81
N LYS A 28 -7.38 6.95 -1.49
CA LYS A 28 -6.22 6.85 -2.37
C LYS A 28 -5.06 6.26 -1.58
N ILE A 29 -4.30 5.38 -2.20
CA ILE A 29 -3.13 4.73 -1.58
C ILE A 29 -1.97 4.82 -2.54
N ARG A 30 -0.84 5.38 -2.09
CA ARG A 30 0.44 5.28 -2.78
C ARG A 30 1.09 3.95 -2.47
N VAL A 31 1.61 3.31 -3.49
CA VAL A 31 2.39 2.08 -3.39
C VAL A 31 3.84 2.39 -3.69
N PHE A 32 4.74 1.96 -2.79
CA PHE A 32 6.18 2.13 -2.92
C PHE A 32 6.89 0.77 -2.82
N CYS A 33 7.86 0.50 -3.68
CA CYS A 33 8.83 -0.58 -3.42
C CYS A 33 9.94 -0.06 -2.50
N LEU A 34 10.03 -0.60 -1.27
CA LEU A 34 11.02 -0.18 -0.28
C LEU A 34 12.45 -0.66 -0.55
N SER A 35 12.62 -1.58 -1.50
CA SER A 35 13.93 -2.01 -1.99
C SER A 35 14.64 -0.96 -2.85
N GLU A 36 13.91 0.01 -3.41
CA GLU A 36 14.41 0.93 -4.43
C GLU A 36 14.16 2.41 -4.10
N ASP A 37 13.13 2.73 -3.31
CA ASP A 37 12.74 4.11 -3.00
C ASP A 37 13.05 4.53 -1.56
N ARG A 38 13.35 5.83 -1.36
CA ARG A 38 13.48 6.43 -0.03
C ARG A 38 12.10 6.81 0.47
N PHE A 39 11.34 5.80 0.92
CA PHE A 39 10.06 6.01 1.57
C PHE A 39 10.26 6.69 2.94
N MET A 40 9.55 7.79 3.13
CA MET A 40 9.44 8.50 4.41
C MET A 40 7.95 8.58 4.76
N PRO A 41 7.48 7.83 5.76
CA PRO A 41 6.07 7.80 6.11
C PRO A 41 5.61 9.15 6.68
N SER A 42 4.35 9.50 6.44
CA SER A 42 3.70 10.67 7.03
C SER A 42 2.91 10.31 8.28
N ASP A 43 3.19 10.98 9.41
CA ASP A 43 2.47 10.74 10.68
C ASP A 43 0.95 11.00 10.62
N ASN A 44 0.44 11.63 9.55
CA ASN A 44 -0.98 11.92 9.36
C ASN A 44 -1.71 10.90 8.49
N GLU A 45 -0.99 9.94 7.91
CA GLU A 45 -1.53 8.92 7.02
C GLU A 45 -1.43 7.55 7.68
N ILE A 46 -2.22 6.59 7.17
CA ILE A 46 -2.08 5.19 7.55
C ILE A 46 -0.98 4.59 6.67
N GLN A 47 -0.03 3.91 7.31
CA GLN A 47 0.96 3.09 6.63
C GLN A 47 0.73 1.62 6.93
N LEU A 48 0.75 0.81 5.87
CA LEU A 48 0.77 -0.64 5.94
C LEU A 48 1.88 -1.14 5.02
N TYR A 49 2.34 -2.35 5.27
CA TYR A 49 3.44 -2.95 4.54
C TYR A 49 3.05 -4.34 4.06
N GLY A 50 3.76 -4.87 3.08
CA GLY A 50 3.53 -6.24 2.63
C GLY A 50 4.67 -6.78 1.80
N TYR A 51 4.88 -8.09 1.88
CA TYR A 51 5.86 -8.78 1.06
C TYR A 51 5.17 -9.43 -0.15
N ALA A 52 5.73 -9.18 -1.33
CA ALA A 52 5.40 -9.92 -2.54
C ALA A 52 6.68 -10.24 -3.31
N ASN A 53 6.89 -11.51 -3.62
CA ASN A 53 8.06 -12.00 -4.36
C ASN A 53 9.40 -11.46 -3.80
N ASP A 54 9.61 -11.57 -2.48
CA ASP A 54 10.78 -11.07 -1.74
C ASP A 54 11.00 -9.55 -1.79
N LYS A 55 10.05 -8.79 -2.33
CA LYS A 55 10.05 -7.33 -2.30
C LYS A 55 9.13 -6.83 -1.21
N LEU A 56 9.63 -5.86 -0.46
CA LEU A 56 8.85 -5.14 0.54
C LEU A 56 8.15 -3.95 -0.12
N TYR A 57 6.84 -3.91 0.00
CA TYR A 57 5.99 -2.81 -0.42
C TYR A 57 5.55 -2.00 0.79
N ALA A 58 5.47 -0.69 0.63
CA ALA A 58 4.77 0.21 1.54
C ALA A 58 3.53 0.77 0.86
N PHE A 59 2.43 0.77 1.60
CA PHE A 59 1.14 1.30 1.23
C PHE A 59 0.84 2.47 2.16
N GLU A 60 0.78 3.68 1.61
CA GLU A 60 0.48 4.88 2.38
C GLU A 60 -0.77 5.56 1.84
N THR A 61 -1.72 5.87 2.71
CA THR A 61 -2.92 6.61 2.31
C THR A 61 -2.61 8.05 1.87
N ILE A 62 -3.53 8.67 1.14
CA ILE A 62 -3.42 10.10 0.78
C ILE A 62 -4.65 10.84 1.26
N ASN A 63 -4.47 11.76 2.21
CA ASN A 63 -5.49 12.55 2.87
C ASN A 63 -6.63 11.68 3.43
N ILE A 64 -6.28 10.63 4.19
CA ILE A 64 -7.26 9.67 4.70
C ILE A 64 -8.33 10.34 5.57
N THR A 65 -9.57 9.87 5.44
CA THR A 65 -10.67 10.23 6.34
C THR A 65 -11.11 9.01 7.16
N ALA A 66 -11.79 9.25 8.29
CA ALA A 66 -12.23 8.15 9.16
C ALA A 66 -13.17 7.16 8.45
N ASP A 67 -13.99 7.66 7.50
CA ASP A 67 -14.94 6.83 6.75
C ASP A 67 -14.22 5.93 5.73
N ASP A 68 -13.09 6.38 5.18
CA ASP A 68 -12.30 5.64 4.19
C ASP A 68 -11.38 4.57 4.81
N ALA A 69 -11.13 4.63 6.12
CA ALA A 69 -10.16 3.77 6.80
C ALA A 69 -10.50 2.27 6.73
N LEU A 70 -11.79 1.93 6.63
CA LEU A 70 -12.26 0.55 6.55
C LEU A 70 -11.93 -0.12 5.21
N ASP A 71 -11.73 0.67 4.15
CA ASP A 71 -11.52 0.17 2.79
C ASP A 71 -10.03 -0.04 2.44
N VAL A 72 -9.12 0.37 3.32
CA VAL A 72 -7.66 0.33 3.08
C VAL A 72 -7.19 -1.09 2.79
N VAL A 73 -7.59 -2.06 3.61
CA VAL A 73 -7.18 -3.46 3.45
C VAL A 73 -7.72 -4.04 2.15
N GLY A 74 -8.97 -3.74 1.79
CA GLY A 74 -9.57 -4.21 0.53
C GLY A 74 -8.84 -3.67 -0.70
N ALA A 75 -8.40 -2.41 -0.66
CA ALA A 75 -7.61 -1.82 -1.73
C ALA A 75 -6.22 -2.48 -1.87
N ILE A 76 -5.57 -2.81 -0.75
CA ILE A 76 -4.28 -3.51 -0.76
C ILE A 76 -4.44 -4.93 -1.30
N GLN A 77 -5.48 -5.67 -0.87
CA GLN A 77 -5.78 -7.01 -1.39
C GLN A 77 -6.04 -6.98 -2.90
N TRP A 78 -6.81 -5.99 -3.38
CA TRP A 78 -7.03 -5.80 -4.81
C TRP A 78 -5.72 -5.55 -5.58
N TYR A 79 -4.79 -4.77 -5.01
CA TYR A 79 -3.49 -4.55 -5.61
C TYR A 79 -2.62 -5.81 -5.59
N ALA A 80 -2.68 -6.60 -4.51
CA ALA A 80 -2.01 -7.88 -4.39
C ALA A 80 -2.48 -8.86 -5.49
N ASP A 81 -3.79 -8.91 -5.76
CA ASP A 81 -4.35 -9.66 -6.88
C ASP A 81 -3.82 -9.15 -8.23
N TYR A 82 -3.77 -7.82 -8.41
CA TYR A 82 -3.27 -7.19 -9.64
C TYR A 82 -1.81 -7.55 -9.95
N ILE A 83 -0.95 -7.64 -8.93
CA ILE A 83 0.46 -8.05 -9.10
C ILE A 83 0.66 -9.58 -9.06
N GLU A 84 -0.43 -10.35 -9.19
CA GLU A 84 -0.45 -11.81 -9.18
C GLU A 84 0.11 -12.44 -7.89
N PHE A 85 -0.05 -11.76 -6.76
CA PHE A 85 0.39 -12.21 -5.43
C PHE A 85 -0.73 -12.08 -4.38
N PRO A 86 -1.87 -12.79 -4.53
CA PRO A 86 -3.04 -12.66 -3.66
C PRO A 86 -2.79 -13.03 -2.19
N GLU A 87 -1.78 -13.86 -1.93
CA GLU A 87 -1.37 -14.32 -0.59
C GLU A 87 -0.48 -13.30 0.14
N MET A 88 -0.45 -12.04 -0.31
CA MET A 88 0.32 -10.98 0.34
C MET A 88 -0.09 -10.84 1.81
N GLU A 89 0.88 -11.04 2.71
CA GLU A 89 0.71 -10.75 4.12
C GLU A 89 0.79 -9.23 4.33
N ILE A 90 -0.26 -8.65 4.92
CA ILE A 90 -0.32 -7.23 5.26
C ILE A 90 0.18 -7.04 6.69
N LEU A 91 1.23 -6.25 6.83
CA LEU A 91 1.91 -5.95 8.08
C LEU A 91 1.53 -4.54 8.57
N PRO A 92 1.14 -4.37 9.84
CA PRO A 92 0.81 -3.07 10.40
C PRO A 92 2.03 -2.21 10.76
N GLU A 93 3.21 -2.82 10.88
CA GLU A 93 4.45 -2.17 11.30
C GLU A 93 5.52 -2.32 10.22
N ASP A 94 6.44 -1.36 10.12
CA ASP A 94 7.56 -1.44 9.17
C ASP A 94 8.53 -2.56 9.61
N PRO A 95 8.67 -3.67 8.85
CA PRO A 95 9.54 -4.76 9.23
C PRO A 95 11.03 -4.36 9.26
N ARG A 96 11.42 -3.25 8.62
CA ARG A 96 12.79 -2.71 8.68
C ARG A 96 13.08 -2.09 10.05
N ALA A 97 12.09 -1.44 10.67
CA ALA A 97 12.25 -0.81 11.98
C ALA A 97 12.52 -1.85 13.10
N SER A 98 12.04 -3.08 12.93
CA SER A 98 12.35 -4.19 13.85
C SER A 98 13.79 -4.72 13.70
N SER A 99 14.38 -4.59 12.51
CA SER A 99 15.75 -5.07 12.24
C SER A 99 16.83 -4.18 12.86
N ASP A 100 16.52 -2.93 13.18
CA ASP A 100 17.46 -1.99 13.83
C ASP A 100 17.67 -2.26 15.34
N ILE A 101 16.93 -3.22 15.93
CA ILE A 101 17.05 -3.57 17.36
C ILE A 101 17.96 -4.79 17.60
N ALA A 102 18.61 -5.31 16.55
CA ALA A 102 19.55 -6.43 16.65
C ALA A 102 20.95 -6.04 16.15
N MET A 103 21.64 -5.14 16.86
CA MET A 103 23.10 -5.03 16.83
C MET A 103 23.66 -4.48 18.15
#